data_AF-A0A966YFY3-F1
#
_entry.id   AF-A0A966YFY3-F1
#
_cell.length_a   1.000
_cell.length_b   1.000
_cell.length_c   1.000
_cell.angle_alpha   90.00
_cell.angle_beta   90.00
_cell.angle_gamma   90.00
#
_symmetry.space_group_name_H-M   'P 1'
#
loop_
_entity.id
_entity.type
_entity.pdbx_description
1 polymer ?
#
loop_
_entity_poly.entity_id
_entity_poly.type
_entity_poly.pdbx_seq_one_letter_code
_entity_poly.pdbx_strand_id
1 'polypeptide(L)' 'QLLLGLGLRQLSVPAAAIPEIKQVVRSVSVADCQAVAARALEMNSAREVKAFLRDQMRRLLAETVA' A
#
# COMPACT_ATOMS: atom_id res chain seq x y z
N GLN A 1 0.44 0.41 1.56
CA GLN A 1 1.45 -0.39 0.84
C GLN A 1 2.44 0.47 0.06
N LEU A 2 2.04 1.20 -1.00
CA LEU A 2 3.00 1.95 -1.85
C LEU A 2 3.92 2.91 -1.08
N LEU A 3 3.37 3.84 -0.29
CA LEU A 3 4.17 4.86 0.42
C LEU A 3 5.19 4.25 1.39
N LEU A 4 4.81 3.15 2.06
CA LEU A 4 5.72 2.41 2.95
C LEU A 4 6.89 1.80 2.17
N GLY A 5 6.59 1.22 1.00
CA GLY A 5 7.57 0.63 0.09
C GLY A 5 8.53 1.66 -0.52
N LEU A 6 8.03 2.88 -0.77
CA LEU A 6 8.85 4.02 -1.19
C LEU A 6 9.71 4.62 -0.06
N GLY A 7 9.55 4.14 1.18
CA GLY A 7 10.39 4.56 2.29
C GLY A 7 9.79 5.64 3.19
N LEU A 8 8.52 6.05 3.01
CA LEU A 8 7.90 6.97 3.98
C LEU A 8 7.82 6.31 5.37
N ARG A 9 8.23 7.08 6.38
CA ARG A 9 8.19 6.68 7.80
C ARG A 9 7.31 7.60 8.65
N GLN A 10 6.91 8.73 8.11
CA GLN A 10 6.03 9.70 8.75
C GLN A 10 4.87 10.03 7.80
N LEU A 11 3.65 10.02 8.35
CA LEU A 11 2.42 10.35 7.64
C LEU A 11 1.71 11.45 8.43
N SER A 12 1.53 12.62 7.81
CA SER A 12 0.72 13.69 8.36
C SER A 12 -0.68 13.60 7.77
N VAL A 13 -1.66 13.25 8.60
CA VAL A 13 -3.04 12.96 8.18
C VAL A 13 -4.04 13.46 9.23
N PRO A 14 -5.31 13.71 8.86
CA PRO A 14 -6.35 14.05 9.83
C PRO A 14 -6.49 13.00 10.93
N ALA A 15 -6.75 13.42 12.17
CA ALA A 15 -6.83 12.53 13.33
C ALA A 15 -7.82 11.36 13.11
N ALA A 16 -8.95 11.62 12.45
CA ALA A 16 -9.95 10.62 12.14
C ALA A 16 -9.46 9.48 11.22
N ALA A 17 -8.45 9.73 10.37
CA ALA A 17 -7.91 8.73 9.45
C ALA A 17 -6.80 7.85 10.08
N ILE A 18 -6.24 8.27 11.21
CA ILE A 18 -5.12 7.57 11.87
C ILE A 18 -5.46 6.11 12.20
N PRO A 19 -6.64 5.75 12.76
CA PRO A 19 -6.95 4.37 13.11
C PRO A 19 -6.96 3.43 11.90
N GLU A 20 -7.65 3.83 10.82
CA GLU A 20 -7.76 3.06 9.58
C GLU A 20 -6.39 2.87 8.93
N ILE A 21 -5.60 3.95 8.82
CA ILE A 21 -4.25 3.90 8.25
C ILE A 21 -3.35 2.99 9.10
N LYS A 22 -3.40 3.09 10.44
CA LYS A 22 -2.61 2.22 11.33
C LYS A 22 -3.02 0.76 11.23
N GLN A 23 -4.29 0.45 11.00
CA GLN A 23 -4.74 -0.93 10.80
C GLN A 23 -4.09 -1.52 9.55
N VAL A 24 -4.14 -0.81 8.42
CA VAL A 24 -3.52 -1.25 7.16
C VAL A 24 -2.00 -1.35 7.28
N VAL A 25 -1.34 -0.40 7.95
CA VAL A 25 0.12 -0.44 8.16
C VAL A 25 0.53 -1.67 8.97
N ARG A 26 -0.29 -2.11 9.94
CA ARG A 26 0.00 -3.27 10.79
C ARG A 26 -0.29 -4.61 10.13
N SER A 27 -1.09 -4.63 9.05
CA SER A 27 -1.47 -5.85 8.34
C SER A 27 -0.55 -6.20 7.17
N VAL A 28 0.57 -5.49 6.99
CA VAL A 28 1.47 -5.66 5.84
C VAL A 28 2.93 -5.75 6.29
N SER A 29 3.75 -6.47 5.53
CA SER A 29 5.20 -6.43 5.71
C SER A 29 5.83 -5.29 4.90
N VAL A 30 6.95 -4.74 5.40
CA VAL A 30 7.71 -3.72 4.66
C VAL A 30 8.33 -4.30 3.38
N ALA A 31 8.77 -5.56 3.41
CA ALA A 31 9.35 -6.24 2.27
C ALA A 31 8.36 -6.36 1.11
N ASP A 32 7.11 -6.78 1.40
CA ASP A 32 6.06 -6.86 0.37
C ASP A 32 5.72 -5.47 -0.18
N CYS A 33 5.67 -4.47 0.69
CA CYS A 33 5.45 -3.09 0.26
C CYS A 33 6.56 -2.60 -0.69
N GLN A 34 7.83 -2.96 -0.45
CA GLN A 34 8.95 -2.62 -1.33
C GLN A 34 8.83 -3.30 -2.70
N ALA A 35 8.42 -4.58 -2.74
CA ALA A 35 8.18 -5.29 -4.00
C ALA A 35 7.06 -4.63 -4.83
N VAL A 36 5.97 -4.22 -4.17
CA VAL A 36 4.87 -3.47 -4.81
C VAL A 36 5.37 -2.12 -5.35
N ALA A 37 6.20 -1.40 -4.58
CA ALA A 37 6.74 -0.12 -5.01
C ALA A 37 7.69 -0.26 -6.21
N ALA A 38 8.60 -1.24 -6.20
CA ALA A 38 9.49 -1.52 -7.33
C ALA A 38 8.69 -1.81 -8.61
N ARG A 39 7.67 -2.67 -8.53
CA ARG A 39 6.81 -2.96 -9.67
C ARG A 39 6.04 -1.74 -10.18
N ALA A 40 5.56 -0.88 -9.28
CA ALA A 40 4.86 0.34 -9.66
C ALA A 40 5.78 1.36 -10.37
N LEU A 41 7.07 1.42 -10.01
CA LEU A 41 8.06 2.30 -10.64
C LEU A 41 8.43 1.88 -12.07
N GLU A 42 8.20 0.61 -12.44
CA GLU A 42 8.43 0.10 -13.80
C GLU A 42 7.28 0.44 -14.77
N MET A 43 6.17 0.99 -14.29
CA MET A 43 4.96 1.24 -15.10
C MET A 43 5.00 2.59 -15.82
N ASN A 44 4.40 2.65 -17.00
CA ASN A 44 4.53 3.81 -17.90
C ASN A 44 3.39 4.82 -17.74
N SER A 45 2.34 4.50 -16.99
CA SER A 45 1.20 5.40 -16.80
C SER A 45 0.59 5.35 -15.40
N ALA A 46 0.07 6.49 -14.95
CA ALA A 46 -0.67 6.57 -13.70
C ALA A 46 -1.93 5.67 -13.70
N ARG A 47 -2.50 5.38 -14.89
CA ARG A 47 -3.64 4.47 -15.03
C ARG A 47 -3.25 3.03 -14.68
N GLU A 48 -2.13 2.55 -15.20
CA GLU A 48 -1.57 1.24 -14.89
C GLU A 48 -1.26 1.11 -13.39
N VAL A 49 -0.55 2.10 -12.83
CA VAL A 49 -0.21 2.13 -11.40
C VAL A 49 -1.47 2.03 -10.54
N LYS A 50 -2.50 2.84 -10.82
CA LYS A 50 -3.77 2.81 -10.07
C LYS A 50 -4.51 1.48 -10.21
N ALA A 51 -4.44 0.82 -11.37
CA ALA A 51 -5.07 -0.48 -11.57
C ALA A 51 -4.35 -1.58 -10.80
N PHE A 52 -3.02 -1.60 -10.87
CA PHE A 52 -2.16 -2.52 -10.14
C PHE A 52 -2.34 -2.40 -8.63
N LEU A 53 -2.28 -1.19 -8.07
CA LEU A 53 -2.45 -0.99 -6.62
C LEU A 53 -3.84 -1.41 -6.12
N ARG A 54 -4.89 -1.26 -6.94
CA ARG A 54 -6.23 -1.76 -6.62
C ARG A 54 -6.32 -3.28 -6.62
N ASP A 55 -5.54 -3.97 -7.46
CA ASP A 55 -5.43 -5.42 -7.42
C ASP A 55 -4.71 -5.89 -6.14
N GLN A 56 -3.59 -5.26 -5.82
CA GLN A 56 -2.82 -5.56 -4.60
C GLN A 56 -3.65 -5.36 -3.32
N MET A 57 -4.45 -4.29 -3.26
CA MET A 57 -5.35 -4.06 -2.12
C MET A 57 -6.43 -5.13 -1.98
N ARG A 58 -6.99 -5.62 -3.10
CA ARG A 58 -7.99 -6.69 -3.08
C ARG A 58 -7.42 -8.01 -2.57
N ARG A 59 -6.17 -8.34 -2.95
CA ARG A 59 -5.48 -9.53 -2.46
C ARG A 59 -5.27 -9.49 -0.95
N LEU A 60 -4.78 -8.34 -0.44
CA LEU A 60 -4.57 -8.15 1.00
C LEU A 60 -5.87 -8.34 1.80
N LEU A 61 -6.97 -7.77 1.32
CA LEU A 61 -8.28 -7.90 1.97
C LEU A 61 -8.78 -9.35 1.95
N ALA A 62 -8.54 -10.10 0.86
CA ALA A 62 -8.89 -11.52 0.78
C ALA A 62 -8.11 -12.35 1.80
N GLU A 63 -6.82 -12.06 2.02
CA GLU A 63 -5.95 -12.74 2.99
C GLU A 63 -6.29 -12.40 4.45
N THR A 64 -6.91 -11.24 4.71
CA THR A 64 -7.25 -10.79 6.08
C THR A 64 -8.63 -11.28 6.52
N VAL A 65 -9.50 -11.69 5.58
CA VAL A 65 -10.87 -12.19 5.84
C VAL A 65 -10.91 -13.72 5.92
N ALA A 66 -9.88 -14.40 5.43
CA ALA A 66 -9.66 -15.85 5.56
C ALA A 66 -9.05 -16.20 6.93
#